data_AF-A0A925I3N6-F1
#
_entry.id   AF-A0A925I3N6-F1
#
_cell.length_a   1.000
_cell.length_b   1.000
_cell.length_c   1.000
_cell.angle_alpha   90.00
_cell.angle_beta   90.00
_cell.angle_gamma   90.00
#
_symmetry.space_group_name_H-M   'P 1'
#
loop_
_entity.id
_entity.type
_entity.pdbx_description
1 polymer ?
#
loop_
_entity_poly.entity_id
_entity_poly.type
_entity_poly.pdbx_seq_one_letter_code
_entity_poly.pdbx_strand_id
1 'polypeptide(L)'
;MGLKLITGPASEPITTAEAKAHLRVDGADDDAYIGALIAAARQGAEHITGRALMPQTWEATFERFSCALRLPNPPLVSVASVKYLDGAGALQTIDPAIYEINDYAEPVEIRRAHGATWPATLCHENAVVVRYACGYANAAAVPQEIKAWMLLRIGLLYGSREPVVIGAPVAEMPFVDRLLDAHKIWGF
;
A
#
# COMPACT_ATOMS: atom_id res chain seq x y z
N MET A 1 3.20 -15.18 7.20
CA MET A 1 2.91 -13.76 7.52
C MET A 1 1.48 -13.46 7.10
N GLY A 2 0.65 -12.93 7.99
CA GLY A 2 -0.68 -12.43 7.66
C GLY A 2 -0.65 -10.90 7.52
N LEU A 3 -1.55 -10.36 6.70
CA LEU A 3 -1.69 -8.92 6.52
C LEU A 3 -3.17 -8.55 6.53
N LYS A 4 -3.53 -7.57 7.35
CA LYS A 4 -4.91 -7.10 7.51
C LYS A 4 -4.98 -5.58 7.41
N LEU A 5 -5.87 -5.08 6.56
CA LEU A 5 -6.20 -3.67 6.51
C LEU A 5 -7.08 -3.31 7.72
N ILE A 6 -6.64 -2.35 8.53
CA ILE A 6 -7.37 -1.87 9.70
C ILE A 6 -8.18 -0.62 9.35
N THR A 7 -7.57 0.30 8.60
CA THR A 7 -8.23 1.53 8.15
C THR A 7 -7.71 1.86 6.76
N GLY A 8 -8.62 1.87 5.79
CA GLY A 8 -8.31 2.27 4.41
C GLY A 8 -8.10 3.78 4.27
N PRO A 9 -7.69 4.23 3.09
CA PRO A 9 -7.47 5.65 2.84
C PRO A 9 -8.78 6.43 2.88
N ALA A 10 -8.75 7.60 3.55
CA ALA A 10 -9.90 8.50 3.67
C ALA A 10 -10.04 9.46 2.47
N SER A 11 -9.04 9.50 1.59
CA SER A 11 -9.01 10.33 0.38
C SER A 11 -8.21 9.62 -0.70
N GLU A 12 -8.39 10.05 -1.95
CA GLU A 12 -7.75 9.45 -3.12
C GLU A 12 -6.59 10.34 -3.65
N PRO A 13 -5.60 9.76 -4.36
CA PRO A 13 -4.47 10.51 -4.94
C PRO A 13 -4.88 11.52 -6.03
N ILE A 14 -6.04 11.29 -6.64
CA ILE A 14 -6.60 12.05 -7.76
C ILE A 14 -8.03 12.44 -7.37
N THR A 15 -8.35 13.71 -7.57
CA THR A 15 -9.70 14.23 -7.34
C THR A 15 -10.63 13.89 -8.51
N THR A 16 -11.94 13.87 -8.25
CA THR A 16 -12.95 13.68 -9.32
C THR A 16 -12.85 14.78 -10.38
N ALA A 17 -12.51 16.01 -10.00
CA ALA A 17 -12.31 17.11 -10.94
C ALA A 17 -11.12 16.88 -11.88
N GLU A 18 -9.98 16.42 -11.37
CA GLU A 18 -8.81 16.07 -12.19
C GLU A 18 -9.12 14.92 -13.15
N ALA A 19 -9.81 13.88 -12.67
CA ALA A 19 -10.22 12.76 -13.51
C ALA A 19 -11.22 13.19 -14.60
N LYS A 20 -12.21 14.03 -14.28
CA LYS A 20 -13.14 14.60 -15.27
C LYS A 20 -12.44 15.43 -16.33
N ALA A 21 -11.48 16.27 -15.92
CA ALA A 21 -10.67 17.05 -16.85
C ALA A 21 -9.88 16.15 -17.82
N HIS A 22 -9.34 15.03 -17.34
CA HIS A 22 -8.67 14.04 -18.18
C HIS A 22 -9.62 13.33 -19.16
N LEU A 23 -10.81 12.95 -18.69
CA LEU A 23 -11.83 12.25 -19.48
C LEU A 23 -12.62 13.17 -20.41
N ARG A 24 -12.51 14.50 -20.25
CA ARG A 24 -13.33 15.52 -20.92
C ARG A 24 -14.83 15.32 -20.66
N VAL A 25 -15.17 15.01 -19.41
CA VAL A 25 -16.56 14.86 -18.95
C VAL A 25 -16.98 16.12 -18.21
N ASP A 26 -18.08 16.71 -18.65
CA ASP A 26 -18.73 17.85 -18.01
C ASP A 26 -19.92 17.39 -17.15
N GLY A 27 -20.30 18.17 -16.16
CA GLY A 27 -21.43 17.86 -15.27
C GLY A 27 -21.05 16.96 -14.09
N ALA A 28 -22.06 16.38 -13.45
CA ALA A 28 -21.94 15.61 -12.21
C ALA A 28 -22.55 14.20 -12.29
N ASP A 29 -23.19 13.84 -13.40
CA ASP A 29 -23.92 12.57 -13.53
C ASP A 29 -22.99 11.35 -13.37
N ASP A 30 -21.75 11.46 -13.85
CA ASP A 30 -20.76 10.38 -13.80
C ASP A 30 -19.84 10.44 -12.57
N ASP A 31 -20.02 11.40 -11.65
CA ASP A 31 -19.09 11.64 -10.53
C ASP A 31 -18.92 10.39 -9.64
N ALA A 32 -20.02 9.69 -9.37
CA ALA A 32 -20.00 8.46 -8.56
C ALA A 32 -19.24 7.33 -9.27
N TYR A 33 -19.42 7.18 -10.58
CA TYR A 33 -18.74 6.15 -11.36
C TYR A 33 -17.25 6.47 -11.51
N ILE A 34 -16.89 7.71 -11.83
CA ILE A 34 -15.50 8.18 -11.89
C ILE A 34 -14.82 7.99 -10.54
N GLY A 35 -15.51 8.28 -9.43
CA GLY A 35 -15.01 8.01 -8.08
C GLY A 35 -14.65 6.53 -7.87
N ALA A 36 -15.50 5.60 -8.32
CA ALA A 36 -15.22 4.17 -8.24
C ALA A 36 -14.01 3.76 -9.11
N LEU A 37 -13.85 4.36 -10.30
CA LEU A 37 -12.70 4.11 -11.18
C LEU A 37 -11.39 4.64 -10.59
N ILE A 38 -11.41 5.79 -9.91
CA ILE A 38 -10.24 6.32 -9.19
C ILE A 38 -9.78 5.33 -8.12
N ALA A 39 -10.70 4.83 -7.30
CA ALA A 39 -10.37 3.84 -6.26
C ALA A 39 -9.82 2.54 -6.86
N ALA A 40 -10.40 2.06 -7.97
CA ALA A 40 -9.93 0.88 -8.68
C ALA A 40 -8.52 1.09 -9.26
N ALA A 41 -8.26 2.24 -9.88
CA ALA A 41 -6.95 2.59 -10.41
C ALA A 41 -5.90 2.71 -9.29
N ARG A 42 -6.25 3.29 -8.14
CA ARG A 42 -5.36 3.35 -6.96
C ARG A 42 -4.98 1.93 -6.52
N GLN A 43 -5.98 1.06 -6.31
CA GLN A 43 -5.73 -0.31 -5.86
C GLN A 43 -4.87 -1.09 -6.87
N GLY A 44 -5.08 -0.90 -8.16
CA GLY A 44 -4.23 -1.48 -9.21
C GLY A 44 -2.78 -0.98 -9.14
N ALA A 45 -2.57 0.32 -8.96
CA ALA A 45 -1.25 0.90 -8.82
C ALA A 45 -0.54 0.42 -7.53
N GLU A 46 -1.25 0.35 -6.40
CA GLU A 46 -0.74 -0.19 -5.13
C GLU A 46 -0.34 -1.65 -5.28
N HIS A 47 -1.15 -2.47 -5.95
CA HIS A 47 -0.85 -3.87 -6.22
C HIS A 47 0.42 -4.04 -7.06
N ILE A 48 0.57 -3.24 -8.13
CA ILE A 48 1.72 -3.32 -9.04
C ILE A 48 3.00 -2.83 -8.36
N THR A 49 2.93 -1.71 -7.61
CA THR A 49 4.11 -1.10 -6.99
C THR A 49 4.49 -1.77 -5.67
N GLY A 50 3.54 -2.45 -5.01
CA GLY A 50 3.69 -2.94 -3.64
C GLY A 50 3.70 -1.82 -2.60
N ARG A 51 3.25 -0.60 -2.97
CA ARG A 51 3.25 0.60 -2.11
C ARG A 51 1.86 0.98 -1.69
N ALA A 52 1.74 1.69 -0.58
CA ALA A 52 0.53 2.41 -0.21
C ALA A 52 0.55 3.80 -0.87
N LEU A 53 -0.48 4.17 -1.63
CA LEU A 53 -0.51 5.47 -2.32
C LEU A 53 -1.12 6.58 -1.46
N MET A 54 -1.99 6.23 -0.52
CA MET A 54 -2.61 7.17 0.41
C MET A 54 -2.46 6.67 1.85
N PRO A 55 -2.60 7.56 2.86
CA PRO A 55 -2.44 7.17 4.26
C PRO A 55 -3.43 6.07 4.65
N GLN A 56 -2.92 4.95 5.14
CA GLN A 56 -3.71 3.80 5.58
C GLN A 56 -3.01 3.06 6.72
N THR A 57 -3.79 2.33 7.52
CA THR A 57 -3.28 1.57 8.66
C THR A 57 -3.41 0.08 8.41
N TRP A 58 -2.30 -0.62 8.52
CA TRP A 58 -2.19 -2.06 8.33
C TRP A 58 -1.72 -2.75 9.60
N GLU A 59 -2.06 -4.03 9.68
CA GLU A 59 -1.60 -4.93 10.72
C GLU A 59 -0.94 -6.15 10.06
N ALA A 60 0.35 -6.32 10.32
CA ALA A 60 1.13 -7.46 9.86
C ALA A 60 1.35 -8.44 11.01
N THR A 61 1.19 -9.73 10.74
CA THR A 61 1.36 -10.79 11.73
C THR A 61 2.50 -11.73 11.34
N PHE A 62 3.27 -12.13 12.34
CA PHE A 62 4.40 -13.04 12.21
C PHE A 62 4.29 -14.15 13.25
N GLU A 63 4.87 -15.31 12.94
CA GLU A 63 4.87 -16.48 13.84
C GLU A 63 5.86 -16.33 15.00
N ARG A 64 6.89 -15.50 14.84
CA ARG A 64 7.93 -15.21 15.84
C ARG A 64 8.74 -13.98 15.46
N PHE A 65 9.53 -13.46 16.39
CA PHE A 65 10.57 -12.50 16.06
C PHE A 65 11.69 -13.14 15.22
N SER A 66 12.09 -12.46 14.15
CA SER A 66 13.21 -12.82 13.29
C SER A 66 14.30 -11.75 13.37
N CYS A 67 15.38 -11.89 12.58
CA CYS A 67 16.40 -10.86 12.47
C CYS A 67 15.87 -9.54 11.86
N ALA A 68 14.88 -9.65 10.96
CA ALA A 68 14.24 -8.52 10.30
C ALA A 68 12.77 -8.85 10.03
N LEU A 69 11.88 -8.05 10.60
CA LEU A 69 10.45 -8.08 10.31
C LEU A 69 10.16 -7.08 9.19
N ARG A 70 9.91 -7.58 7.99
CA ARG A 70 9.60 -6.76 6.81
C ARG A 70 8.15 -6.33 6.84
N LEU A 71 7.90 -5.03 6.79
CA LEU A 71 6.57 -4.44 6.72
C LEU A 71 6.23 -4.12 5.26
N PRO A 72 5.18 -4.75 4.69
CA PRO A 72 4.76 -4.44 3.32
C PRO A 72 4.13 -3.05 3.23
N ASN A 73 3.94 -2.57 2.00
CA ASN A 73 3.26 -1.32 1.66
C ASN A 73 4.00 -0.04 2.12
N PRO A 74 5.28 0.19 1.80
CA PRO A 74 5.93 1.47 2.03
C PRO A 74 5.26 2.60 1.21
N PRO A 75 5.50 3.88 1.54
CA PRO A 75 6.38 4.37 2.61
C PRO A 75 5.76 4.17 4.00
N LEU A 76 6.59 3.84 4.99
CA LEU A 76 6.16 3.77 6.40
C LEU A 76 6.05 5.20 6.96
N VAL A 77 4.94 5.50 7.63
CA VAL A 77 4.75 6.78 8.34
C VAL A 77 5.11 6.63 9.81
N SER A 78 4.55 5.62 10.48
CA SER A 78 4.80 5.37 11.90
C SER A 78 4.39 3.96 12.30
N VAL A 79 5.10 3.36 13.25
CA VAL A 79 4.67 2.11 13.91
C VAL A 79 3.83 2.47 15.13
N ALA A 80 2.58 2.03 15.17
CA ALA A 80 1.67 2.32 16.26
C ALA A 80 1.90 1.39 17.46
N SER A 81 2.12 0.10 17.20
CA SER A 81 2.46 -0.87 18.25
C SER A 81 3.07 -2.13 17.67
N VAL A 82 4.06 -2.68 18.37
CA VAL A 82 4.54 -4.05 18.16
C VAL A 82 4.15 -4.86 19.40
N LYS A 83 3.26 -5.82 19.20
CA LYS A 83 2.75 -6.70 20.25
C LYS A 83 3.16 -8.13 20.01
N TYR A 84 3.27 -8.92 21.08
CA TYR A 84 3.55 -10.34 20.97
C TYR A 84 2.83 -11.15 22.04
N LEU A 85 2.62 -12.44 21.79
CA LEU A 85 2.15 -13.40 22.77
C LEU A 85 3.35 -13.96 23.53
N ASP A 86 3.37 -13.75 24.85
CA ASP A 86 4.39 -14.35 25.72
C ASP A 86 4.17 -15.87 25.90
N GLY A 87 5.10 -16.55 26.58
CA GLY A 87 5.00 -18.00 26.81
C GLY A 87 3.78 -18.45 27.63
N ALA A 88 3.07 -17.54 28.29
CA ALA A 88 1.82 -17.81 29.00
C ALA A 88 0.58 -17.51 28.14
N GLY A 89 0.77 -17.05 26.90
CA GLY A 89 -0.32 -16.70 25.97
C GLY A 89 -0.92 -15.32 26.21
N ALA A 90 -0.28 -14.45 27.00
CA ALA A 90 -0.74 -13.09 27.21
C ALA A 90 -0.13 -12.12 26.17
N LEU A 91 -0.93 -11.16 25.72
CA LEU A 91 -0.51 -10.12 24.79
C LEU A 91 0.31 -9.05 25.51
N GLN A 92 1.59 -8.97 25.18
CA GLN A 92 2.53 -7.96 25.66
C GLN A 92 2.82 -6.94 24.55
N THR A 93 3.11 -5.70 24.95
CA THR A 93 3.62 -4.66 24.03
C THR A 93 5.12 -4.54 24.23
N ILE A 94 5.86 -4.57 23.13
CA ILE A 94 7.32 -4.42 23.22
C ILE A 94 7.70 -2.96 23.49
N ASP A 95 8.77 -2.75 24.25
CA ASP A 95 9.36 -1.44 24.42
C ASP A 95 10.01 -0.97 23.10
N PRO A 96 9.73 0.25 22.61
CA PRO A 96 10.43 0.85 21.48
C PRO A 96 11.96 0.85 21.59
N ALA A 97 12.53 0.80 22.80
CA ALA A 97 13.98 0.70 22.99
C ALA A 97 14.58 -0.65 22.55
N ILE A 98 13.76 -1.70 22.36
CA ILE A 98 14.21 -3.05 21.98
C ILE A 98 14.32 -3.21 20.46
N TYR A 99 13.70 -2.33 19.68
CA TYR A 99 13.71 -2.41 18.22
C TYR A 99 14.12 -1.09 17.57
N GLU A 100 14.67 -1.21 16.37
CA GLU A 100 15.04 -0.11 15.51
C GLU A 100 14.32 -0.27 14.17
N ILE A 101 13.96 0.85 13.54
CA ILE A 101 13.32 0.87 12.23
C ILE A 101 14.38 1.21 11.20
N ASN A 102 14.60 0.32 10.23
CA ASN A 102 15.44 0.58 9.07
C ASN A 102 14.58 1.06 7.91
N ASP A 103 14.44 2.38 7.77
CA ASP A 103 13.70 3.07 6.73
C ASP A 103 14.48 3.23 5.41
N TYR A 104 15.79 2.92 5.40
CA TYR A 104 16.59 2.83 4.17
C TYR A 104 16.29 1.59 3.33
N ALA A 105 15.70 0.55 3.93
CA ALA A 105 15.25 -0.63 3.21
C ALA A 105 13.82 -0.41 2.69
N GLU A 106 13.59 -0.81 1.44
CA GLU A 106 12.24 -0.90 0.86
C GLU A 106 12.00 -2.36 0.47
N PRO A 107 11.09 -3.10 1.15
CA PRO A 107 10.20 -2.67 2.24
C PRO A 107 10.92 -2.37 3.56
N VAL A 108 10.28 -1.55 4.40
CA VAL A 108 10.83 -1.15 5.69
C VAL A 108 10.97 -2.34 6.63
N GLU A 109 12.09 -2.42 7.33
CA GLU A 109 12.39 -3.52 8.24
C GLU A 109 12.42 -3.04 9.68
N ILE A 110 11.68 -3.73 10.56
CA ILE A 110 11.90 -3.63 12.01
C ILE A 110 12.97 -4.65 12.38
N ARG A 111 14.05 -4.16 12.97
CA ARG A 111 15.17 -4.98 13.46
C ARG A 111 15.30 -4.82 14.96
N ARG A 112 16.02 -5.76 15.56
CA ARG A 112 16.35 -5.68 16.98
C ARG A 112 17.38 -4.57 17.20
N ALA A 113 17.20 -3.76 18.23
CA ALA A 113 18.17 -2.75 18.63
C ALA A 113 19.51 -3.38 19.01
N HIS A 114 20.59 -2.63 18.83
CA HIS A 114 21.92 -3.12 19.17
C HIS A 114 22.02 -3.46 20.67
N GLY A 115 22.52 -4.66 21.00
CA GLY A 115 22.65 -5.13 22.39
C GLY A 115 21.36 -5.60 23.06
N ALA A 116 20.19 -5.45 22.43
CA ALA A 116 18.93 -5.97 22.95
C ALA A 116 18.72 -7.45 22.59
N THR A 117 17.77 -8.12 23.25
CA THR A 117 17.33 -9.49 22.93
C THR A 117 15.81 -9.49 22.75
N TRP A 118 15.31 -10.21 21.74
CA TRP A 118 13.87 -10.37 21.57
C TRP A 118 13.29 -11.18 22.72
N PRO A 119 12.11 -10.82 23.24
CA PRO A 119 11.44 -11.64 24.23
C PRO A 119 11.02 -12.98 23.64
N ALA A 120 10.90 -14.01 24.49
CA ALA A 120 10.40 -15.32 24.07
C ALA A 120 8.91 -15.21 23.71
N THR A 121 8.55 -15.72 22.53
CA THR A 121 7.17 -15.74 22.04
C THR A 121 6.58 -17.15 22.13
N LEU A 122 5.27 -17.25 22.30
CA LEU A 122 4.54 -18.50 22.14
C LEU A 122 4.68 -19.02 20.70
N CYS A 123 4.76 -20.34 20.52
CA CYS A 123 4.67 -20.96 19.19
C CYS A 123 3.21 -20.92 18.71
N HIS A 124 2.81 -19.84 18.02
CA HIS A 124 1.46 -19.63 17.54
C HIS A 124 1.45 -18.94 16.18
N GLU A 125 0.49 -19.27 15.32
CA GLU A 125 0.23 -18.55 14.08
C GLU A 125 -0.24 -17.14 14.44
N ASN A 126 0.54 -16.09 14.15
CA ASN A 126 0.33 -14.70 14.61
C ASN A 126 0.82 -14.35 16.03
N ALA A 127 1.86 -15.03 16.52
CA ALA A 127 2.46 -14.70 17.82
C ALA A 127 2.98 -13.27 17.94
N VAL A 128 3.37 -12.62 16.84
CA VAL A 128 3.80 -11.21 16.80
C VAL A 128 2.85 -10.44 15.89
N VAL A 129 2.36 -9.29 16.36
CA VAL A 129 1.41 -8.43 15.66
C VAL A 129 1.97 -7.00 15.63
N VAL A 130 2.19 -6.48 14.43
CA VAL A 130 2.69 -5.12 14.21
C VAL A 130 1.60 -4.30 13.55
N ARG A 131 1.16 -3.24 14.23
CA ARG A 131 0.24 -2.24 13.66
C ARG A 131 1.03 -1.01 13.26
N TYR A 132 0.87 -0.59 12.00
CA TYR A 132 1.63 0.52 11.44
C TYR A 132 0.80 1.33 10.44
N ALA A 133 1.13 2.61 10.33
CA ALA A 133 0.58 3.52 9.35
C ALA A 133 1.56 3.64 8.19
N CYS A 134 1.06 3.56 6.96
CA CYS A 134 1.84 3.68 5.74
C CYS A 134 1.10 4.47 4.66
N GLY A 135 1.84 4.86 3.62
CA GLY A 135 1.35 5.64 2.49
C GLY A 135 1.91 7.06 2.46
N TYR A 136 1.80 7.70 1.30
CA TYR A 136 2.19 9.09 1.15
C TYR A 136 1.30 9.99 2.00
N ALA A 137 1.87 11.05 2.59
CA ALA A 137 1.17 11.89 3.55
C ALA A 137 -0.12 12.54 3.01
N ASN A 138 -0.15 12.86 1.72
CA ASN A 138 -1.29 13.48 1.04
C ASN A 138 -1.19 13.26 -0.47
N ALA A 139 -2.25 13.63 -1.20
CA ALA A 139 -2.28 13.51 -2.66
C ALA A 139 -1.13 14.25 -3.35
N ALA A 140 -0.63 15.37 -2.84
CA ALA A 140 0.48 16.11 -3.47
C ALA A 140 1.83 15.40 -3.32
N ALA A 141 1.99 14.56 -2.30
CA ALA A 141 3.20 13.77 -2.08
C ALA A 141 3.28 12.53 -2.99
N VAL A 142 2.17 12.12 -3.63
CA VAL A 142 2.16 11.00 -4.57
C VAL A 142 2.88 11.40 -5.85
N PRO A 143 3.91 10.65 -6.30
CA PRO A 143 4.65 10.94 -7.52
C PRO A 143 3.76 11.11 -8.74
N GLN A 144 4.10 12.08 -9.58
CA GLN A 144 3.31 12.42 -10.77
C GLN A 144 3.25 11.26 -11.78
N GLU A 145 4.28 10.42 -11.84
CA GLU A 145 4.33 9.22 -12.69
C GLU A 145 3.21 8.23 -12.35
N ILE A 146 2.97 8.02 -11.05
CA ILE A 146 1.90 7.16 -10.55
C ILE A 146 0.53 7.76 -10.89
N LYS A 147 0.37 9.09 -10.68
CA LYS A 147 -0.88 9.78 -11.03
C LYS A 147 -1.16 9.71 -12.53
N ALA A 148 -0.14 9.89 -13.37
CA ALA A 148 -0.28 9.79 -14.81
C ALA A 148 -0.72 8.38 -15.23
N TRP A 149 -0.11 7.34 -14.64
CA TRP A 149 -0.55 5.96 -14.86
C TRP A 149 -2.00 5.74 -14.44
N MET A 150 -2.40 6.25 -13.27
CA MET A 150 -3.78 6.14 -12.78
C MET A 150 -4.76 6.83 -13.73
N LEU A 151 -4.46 8.04 -14.23
CA LEU A 151 -5.32 8.74 -15.20
C LEU A 151 -5.50 7.94 -16.49
N LEU A 152 -4.42 7.38 -17.04
CA LEU A 152 -4.49 6.52 -18.23
C LEU A 152 -5.33 5.27 -17.97
N ARG A 153 -5.17 4.64 -16.80
CA ARG A 153 -5.97 3.49 -16.38
C ARG A 153 -7.45 3.85 -16.22
N ILE A 154 -7.77 5.01 -15.65
CA ILE A 154 -9.14 5.53 -15.53
C ILE A 154 -9.74 5.76 -16.91
N GLY A 155 -9.00 6.38 -17.83
CA GLY A 155 -9.41 6.57 -19.23
C GLY A 155 -9.78 5.26 -19.91
N LEU A 156 -8.93 4.25 -19.75
CA LEU A 156 -9.19 2.91 -20.28
C LEU A 156 -10.45 2.29 -19.69
N LEU A 157 -10.61 2.29 -18.36
CA LEU A 157 -11.76 1.67 -17.70
C LEU A 157 -13.08 2.40 -17.99
N TYR A 158 -13.03 3.72 -18.16
CA TYR A 158 -14.20 4.52 -18.48
C TYR A 158 -14.67 4.27 -19.92
N GLY A 159 -13.73 4.21 -20.87
CA GLY A 159 -14.00 3.97 -22.30
C GLY A 159 -14.34 2.50 -22.62
N SER A 160 -13.78 1.55 -21.86
CA SER A 160 -13.95 0.11 -22.08
C SER A 160 -14.66 -0.54 -20.89
N ARG A 161 -15.99 -0.58 -20.96
CA ARG A 161 -16.85 -1.18 -19.92
C ARG A 161 -17.00 -2.70 -20.04
N GLU A 162 -16.47 -3.27 -21.11
CA GLU A 162 -16.49 -4.71 -21.41
C GLU A 162 -15.06 -5.27 -21.43
N PRO A 163 -14.86 -6.53 -21.01
CA PRO A 163 -13.52 -7.12 -20.94
C PRO A 163 -12.90 -7.38 -22.32
N VAL A 164 -13.72 -7.52 -23.38
CA VAL A 164 -13.26 -7.76 -24.75
C VAL A 164 -14.21 -7.06 -25.73
N VAL A 165 -13.65 -6.23 -26.62
CA VAL A 165 -14.39 -5.64 -27.74
C VAL A 165 -14.00 -6.39 -29.01
N ILE A 166 -14.94 -7.12 -29.62
CA ILE A 166 -14.67 -7.90 -30.84
C ILE A 166 -14.55 -6.95 -32.04
N GLY A 167 -13.44 -7.05 -32.78
CA GLY A 167 -13.26 -6.36 -34.08
C GLY A 167 -12.60 -4.97 -34.01
N ALA A 168 -12.21 -4.49 -32.82
CA ALA A 168 -11.43 -3.26 -32.69
C ALA A 168 -9.91 -3.57 -32.67
N PRO A 169 -9.07 -2.83 -33.42
CA PRO A 169 -7.62 -2.95 -33.30
C PRO A 169 -7.18 -2.40 -31.93
N VAL A 170 -6.69 -3.28 -31.06
CA VAL A 170 -6.09 -2.87 -29.78
C VAL A 170 -4.62 -2.53 -30.03
N ALA A 171 -4.28 -1.24 -29.98
CA ALA A 171 -2.90 -0.80 -29.94
C ALA A 171 -2.47 -0.66 -28.47
N GLU A 172 -1.78 -1.67 -27.95
CA GLU A 172 -1.16 -1.55 -26.63
C GLU A 172 -0.09 -0.45 -26.65
N MET A 173 -0.08 0.38 -25.60
CA MET A 173 0.99 1.34 -25.35
C MET A 173 1.94 0.73 -24.31
N PRO A 174 3.00 0.00 -24.72
CA PRO A 174 3.82 -0.81 -23.81
C PRO A 174 4.61 0.01 -22.78
N PHE A 175 4.67 1.33 -22.92
CA PHE A 175 5.37 2.21 -22.00
C PHE A 175 4.53 2.61 -20.78
N VAL A 176 3.21 2.42 -20.82
CA VAL A 176 2.31 2.90 -19.75
C VAL A 176 2.64 2.20 -18.44
N ASP A 177 2.63 0.86 -18.40
CA ASP A 177 2.94 0.12 -17.17
C ASP A 177 4.38 0.31 -16.69
N ARG A 178 5.29 0.74 -17.58
CA ARG A 178 6.67 1.08 -17.21
C ARG A 178 6.79 2.39 -16.44
N LEU A 179 5.77 3.26 -16.47
CA LEU A 179 5.72 4.46 -15.60
C LEU A 179 5.77 4.09 -14.11
N LEU A 180 5.36 2.88 -13.75
CA LEU A 180 5.42 2.42 -12.36
C LEU A 180 6.75 1.75 -12.01
N ASP A 181 7.62 1.43 -12.98
CA ASP A 181 8.82 0.61 -12.75
C ASP A 181 9.80 1.24 -11.74
N ALA A 182 9.93 2.57 -11.75
CA ALA A 182 10.76 3.30 -10.79
C ALA A 182 10.23 3.22 -9.35
N HIS A 183 8.94 2.94 -9.18
CA HIS A 183 8.27 2.87 -7.89
C HIS A 183 7.95 1.44 -7.46
N LYS A 184 8.25 0.44 -8.29
CA LYS A 184 8.10 -0.97 -7.93
C LYS A 184 9.12 -1.36 -6.86
N ILE A 185 8.66 -2.09 -5.87
CA ILE A 185 9.54 -2.75 -4.91
C ILE A 185 10.06 -4.01 -5.57
N TRP A 186 11.30 -3.96 -6.04
CA TRP A 186 12.00 -5.08 -6.65
C TRP A 186 12.57 -5.97 -5.56
N GLY A 187 11.78 -6.91 -5.07
CA GLY A 187 12.25 -7.87 -4.09
C GLY A 187 11.15 -8.74 -3.51
N PHE A 188 10.93 -9.89 -4.14
CA PHE A 188 10.47 -11.11 -3.50
C PHE A 188 11.13 -12.31 -4.18
#